data_AF-A0A3P7MZ42-F1
#
_entry.id   AF-A0A3P7MZ42-F1
#
_cell.length_a   1.000
_cell.length_b   1.000
_cell.length_c   1.000
_cell.angle_alpha   90.00
_cell.angle_beta   90.00
_cell.angle_gamma   90.00
#
_symmetry.space_group_name_H-M   'P 1'
#
loop_
_entity.id
_entity.type
_entity.pdbx_description
1 polymer ?
#
loop_
_entity_poly.entity_id
_entity_poly.type
_entity_poly.pdbx_seq_one_letter_code
_entity_poly.pdbx_strand_id
1 'polypeptide(L)'
;MLRLQVTKLLVLMHTLETDYPPVKSTAAWLNARPWVNQHYHIRCPPRVLSKRSSRNLVVFYSRVFSCEVPNPHADISRLARYLTGQAVGLVLGGGGAKGGAHVGIIRAFQVS
;
A
#
# COMPACT_ATOMS: atom_id res chain seq x y z
N MET A 1 -17.76 -0.23 30.84
CA MET A 1 -17.33 -1.31 29.92
C MET A 1 -16.54 -0.68 28.78
N LEU A 2 -15.21 -0.72 28.82
CA LEU A 2 -14.36 -0.15 27.77
C LEU A 2 -14.44 -1.04 26.52
N ARG A 3 -14.97 -0.49 25.42
CA ARG A 3 -15.06 -1.17 24.13
C ARG A 3 -13.71 -1.04 23.41
N LEU A 4 -12.85 -2.04 23.54
CA LEU A 4 -11.60 -2.13 22.77
C LEU A 4 -11.95 -2.24 21.28
N GLN A 5 -11.84 -1.12 20.56
CA GLN A 5 -11.94 -1.11 19.10
C GLN A 5 -10.57 -1.52 18.55
N VAL A 6 -10.46 -2.75 18.07
CA VAL A 6 -9.30 -3.19 17.29
C VAL A 6 -9.42 -2.58 15.89
N THR A 7 -8.43 -1.81 15.47
CA THR A 7 -8.35 -1.29 14.10
C THR A 7 -8.17 -2.44 13.13
N LYS A 8 -9.19 -2.73 12.33
CA LYS A 8 -9.09 -3.72 11.24
C LYS A 8 -8.58 -3.03 9.99
N LEU A 9 -7.39 -3.44 9.55
CA LEU A 9 -6.68 -2.89 8.41
C LEU A 9 -6.75 -3.89 7.24
N LEU A 10 -7.23 -3.43 6.09
CA LEU A 10 -7.36 -4.22 4.88
C LEU A 10 -6.25 -3.86 3.88
N VAL A 11 -5.56 -4.86 3.32
CA VAL A 11 -4.56 -4.63 2.26
C VAL A 11 -5.07 -5.27 0.96
N LEU A 12 -5.31 -4.44 -0.05
CA LEU A 12 -5.70 -4.84 -1.39
C LEU A 12 -4.45 -4.92 -2.26
N MET A 13 -4.18 -6.11 -2.78
CA MET A 13 -2.98 -6.40 -3.55
C MET A 13 -3.30 -6.45 -5.04
N HIS A 14 -2.47 -5.77 -5.83
CA HIS A 14 -2.57 -5.70 -7.29
C HIS A 14 -1.23 -6.13 -7.91
N THR A 15 -1.26 -6.56 -9.17
CA THR A 15 -0.01 -6.85 -9.89
C THR A 15 0.72 -5.54 -10.24
N LEU A 16 2.04 -5.59 -10.48
CA LEU A 16 2.81 -4.39 -10.85
C LEU A 16 2.38 -3.80 -12.19
N GLU A 17 1.83 -4.63 -13.07
CA GLU A 17 1.38 -4.26 -14.41
C GLU A 17 0.01 -3.55 -14.38
N THR A 18 -0.64 -3.49 -13.22
CA THR A 18 -1.93 -2.83 -13.05
C THR A 18 -1.72 -1.34 -12.71
N ASP A 19 -1.80 -0.46 -13.71
CA ASP A 19 -1.77 1.00 -13.49
C ASP A 19 -3.08 1.51 -12.87
N TYR A 20 -4.21 0.97 -13.30
CA TYR A 20 -5.54 1.26 -12.76
C TYR A 20 -6.34 -0.04 -12.64
N PRO A 21 -6.95 -0.32 -11.46
CA PRO A 21 -7.78 -1.51 -11.33
C PRO A 21 -8.99 -1.41 -12.29
N PRO A 22 -9.30 -2.48 -13.06
CA PRO A 22 -10.30 -2.43 -14.12
C PRO A 22 -11.72 -2.19 -13.61
N VAL A 23 -11.99 -2.44 -12.33
CA VAL A 23 -13.32 -2.30 -11.71
C VAL A 23 -13.37 -1.05 -10.83
N LYS A 24 -14.17 -0.06 -11.22
CA LYS A 24 -14.34 1.23 -10.52
C LYS A 24 -15.37 1.19 -9.37
N SER A 25 -15.37 0.12 -8.58
CA SER A 25 -16.38 -0.10 -7.53
C SER A 25 -15.81 -0.41 -6.15
N THR A 26 -14.52 -0.16 -5.93
CA THR A 26 -13.88 -0.39 -4.63
C THR A 26 -14.57 0.40 -3.50
N ALA A 27 -15.01 1.64 -3.76
CA ALA A 27 -15.73 2.44 -2.78
C ALA A 27 -17.06 1.79 -2.37
N ALA A 28 -17.87 1.33 -3.33
CA ALA A 28 -19.11 0.62 -3.03
C ALA A 28 -18.85 -0.69 -2.26
N TRP A 29 -17.79 -1.43 -2.64
CA TRP A 29 -17.37 -2.65 -1.95
C TRP A 29 -16.90 -2.39 -0.51
N LEU A 30 -16.21 -1.28 -0.26
CA LEU A 30 -15.77 -0.86 1.08
C LEU A 30 -16.94 -0.38 1.95
N ASN A 31 -17.87 0.39 1.37
CA ASN A 31 -19.05 0.89 2.08
C ASN A 31 -19.93 -0.24 2.62
N ALA A 32 -19.98 -1.38 1.92
CA ALA A 32 -20.65 -2.59 2.41
C ALA A 32 -19.96 -3.26 3.61
N ARG A 33 -18.78 -2.78 4.03
CA ARG A 33 -17.93 -3.38 5.07
C ARG A 33 -17.48 -2.32 6.09
N PRO A 34 -18.41 -1.82 6.93
CA PRO A 34 -18.12 -0.76 7.91
C PRO A 34 -17.12 -1.19 9.01
N TRP A 35 -16.83 -2.48 9.12
CA TRP A 35 -15.80 -3.01 10.01
C TRP A 35 -14.36 -2.77 9.51
N VAL A 36 -14.18 -2.32 8.26
CA VAL A 36 -12.86 -1.92 7.73
C VAL A 36 -12.64 -0.47 8.11
N ASN A 37 -11.77 -0.24 9.09
CA ASN A 37 -11.44 1.13 9.53
C ASN A 37 -10.49 1.80 8.55
N GLN A 38 -9.63 1.01 7.90
CA GLN A 38 -8.58 1.52 7.02
C GLN A 38 -8.23 0.49 5.96
N HIS A 39 -7.92 0.97 4.76
CA HIS A 39 -7.50 0.12 3.66
C HIS A 39 -6.30 0.70 2.92
N TYR A 40 -5.47 -0.19 2.37
CA TYR A 40 -4.30 0.14 1.57
C TYR A 40 -4.34 -0.59 0.25
N HIS A 41 -3.90 0.09 -0.81
CA HIS A 41 -3.63 -0.54 -2.09
C HIS A 41 -2.13 -0.65 -2.26
N ILE A 42 -1.64 -1.86 -2.53
CA ILE A 42 -0.24 -2.11 -2.84
C ILE A 42 -0.13 -2.83 -4.17
N ARG A 43 0.83 -2.42 -4.99
CA ARG A 43 1.25 -3.20 -6.15
C ARG A 43 2.40 -4.12 -5.74
N CYS A 44 2.33 -5.36 -6.21
CA CYS A 44 3.29 -6.38 -5.88
C CYS A 44 3.63 -7.22 -7.12
N PRO A 45 4.88 -7.69 -7.25
CA PRO A 45 5.25 -8.51 -8.39
C PRO A 45 4.45 -9.82 -8.38
N PRO A 46 4.14 -10.41 -9.54
CA PRO A 46 3.29 -11.61 -9.64
C PRO A 46 3.75 -12.78 -8.75
N ARG A 47 5.05 -12.84 -8.44
CA ARG A 47 5.63 -13.81 -7.50
C ARG A 47 4.97 -13.79 -6.11
N VAL A 48 4.42 -12.66 -5.65
CA VAL A 48 3.77 -12.51 -4.34
C VAL A 48 2.36 -13.11 -4.33
N LEU A 49 1.65 -13.04 -5.47
CA LEU A 49 0.26 -13.53 -5.60
C LEU A 49 0.19 -15.03 -5.93
N SER A 50 1.31 -15.63 -6.35
CA SER A 50 1.44 -17.05 -6.62
C SER A 50 1.36 -17.88 -5.34
N LYS A 51 0.41 -18.82 -5.28
CA LYS A 51 0.27 -19.79 -4.20
C LYS A 51 1.45 -20.77 -4.19
N ARG A 52 2.12 -20.92 -3.05
CA ARG A 52 3.21 -21.89 -2.82
C ARG A 52 3.07 -22.56 -1.46
N SER A 53 3.70 -23.73 -1.29
CA SER A 53 3.78 -24.39 0.02
C SER A 53 4.69 -23.60 0.98
N SER A 54 4.42 -23.68 2.28
CA SER A 54 5.13 -22.89 3.31
C SER A 54 6.65 -23.10 3.29
N ARG A 55 7.10 -24.36 3.18
CA ARG A 55 8.54 -24.70 3.08
C ARG A 55 9.19 -24.08 1.83
N ASN A 56 8.50 -24.10 0.70
CA ASN A 56 9.02 -23.51 -0.53
C ASN A 56 9.02 -21.98 -0.51
N LEU A 57 8.11 -21.35 0.25
CA LEU A 57 8.08 -19.89 0.41
C LEU A 57 9.31 -19.35 1.13
N VAL A 58 9.70 -19.97 2.25
CA VAL A 58 10.87 -19.52 3.01
C VAL A 58 12.12 -19.62 2.16
N VAL A 59 12.37 -20.77 1.53
CA VAL A 59 13.54 -20.98 0.66
C VAL A 59 13.54 -20.01 -0.52
N PHE A 60 12.38 -19.79 -1.15
CA PHE A 60 12.25 -18.87 -2.27
C PHE A 60 12.58 -17.43 -1.86
N TYR A 61 11.96 -16.91 -0.79
CA TYR A 61 12.18 -15.55 -0.35
C TYR A 61 13.58 -15.33 0.24
N SER A 62 14.19 -16.32 0.89
CA SER A 62 15.59 -16.24 1.30
C SER A 62 16.50 -15.97 0.09
N ARG A 63 16.29 -16.68 -1.02
CA ARG A 63 17.05 -16.45 -2.27
C ARG A 63 16.75 -15.08 -2.88
N VAL A 64 15.49 -14.66 -2.91
CA VAL A 64 15.10 -13.33 -3.41
C VAL A 64 15.78 -12.23 -2.62
N PHE A 65 15.74 -12.28 -1.29
CA PHE A 65 16.38 -11.28 -0.44
C PHE A 65 17.91 -11.30 -0.51
N SER A 66 18.52 -12.41 -0.90
CA SER A 66 19.96 -12.48 -1.17
C SER A 66 20.36 -11.81 -2.49
N CYS A 67 19.45 -11.75 -3.47
CA CYS A 67 19.76 -11.26 -4.82
C CYS A 67 19.15 -9.87 -5.13
N GLU A 68 18.11 -9.45 -4.40
CA GLU A 68 17.36 -8.22 -4.64
C GLU A 68 17.51 -7.28 -3.45
N VAL A 69 18.00 -6.06 -3.71
CA VAL A 69 18.06 -5.01 -2.69
C VAL A 69 16.65 -4.46 -2.46
N PRO A 70 16.19 -4.31 -1.20
CA PRO A 70 14.88 -3.73 -0.90
C PRO A 70 14.77 -2.32 -1.48
N ASN A 71 13.76 -2.08 -2.32
CA ASN A 71 13.48 -0.74 -2.86
C ASN A 71 12.73 0.10 -1.79
N PRO A 72 13.31 1.20 -1.26
CA PRO A 72 12.68 2.03 -0.24
C PRO A 72 11.39 2.74 -0.70
N HIS A 73 11.23 2.90 -2.02
CA HIS A 73 10.08 3.55 -2.66
C HIS A 73 8.97 2.56 -3.05
N ALA A 74 9.19 1.26 -2.88
CA ALA A 74 8.17 0.25 -3.14
C ALA A 74 6.93 0.41 -2.24
N ASP A 75 5.75 0.04 -2.75
CA ASP A 75 4.49 0.10 -2.01
C ASP A 75 4.55 -0.72 -0.70
N ILE A 76 5.23 -1.88 -0.73
CA ILE A 76 5.47 -2.71 0.46
C ILE A 76 6.33 -1.97 1.49
N SER A 77 7.39 -1.28 1.07
CA SER A 77 8.27 -0.50 1.96
C SER A 77 7.50 0.65 2.62
N ARG A 78 6.61 1.31 1.86
CA ARG A 78 5.68 2.31 2.41
C ARG A 78 4.72 1.72 3.44
N LEU A 79 4.13 0.56 3.15
CA LEU A 79 3.25 -0.14 4.09
C LEU A 79 4.01 -0.54 5.35
N ALA A 80 5.23 -1.06 5.22
CA ALA A 80 6.10 -1.41 6.34
C ALA A 80 6.40 -0.19 7.23
N ARG A 81 6.74 0.97 6.65
CA ARG A 81 6.90 2.23 7.40
C ARG A 81 5.63 2.63 8.13
N TYR A 82 4.46 2.46 7.52
CA TYR A 82 3.19 2.75 8.17
C TYR A 82 2.94 1.82 9.37
N LEU A 83 3.10 0.51 9.19
CA LEU A 83 2.88 -0.49 10.25
C LEU A 83 3.89 -0.37 11.40
N THR A 84 5.10 0.08 11.12
CA THR A 84 6.17 0.27 12.12
C THR A 84 6.16 1.67 12.76
N GLY A 85 5.22 2.54 12.38
CA GLY A 85 5.15 3.91 12.90
C GLY A 85 6.27 4.84 12.41
N GLN A 86 6.98 4.45 11.34
CA GLN A 86 8.05 5.22 10.69
C GLN A 86 7.56 6.01 9.46
N ALA A 87 6.25 6.07 9.23
CA ALA A 87 5.68 6.81 8.10
C ALA A 87 5.70 8.32 8.37
N VAL A 88 6.23 9.08 7.42
CA VAL A 88 6.19 10.55 7.43
C VAL A 88 4.95 11.02 6.67
N GLY A 89 4.13 11.84 7.30
CA GLY A 89 2.96 12.47 6.69
C GLY A 89 3.30 13.82 6.05
N LEU A 90 2.73 14.08 4.87
CA LEU A 90 2.78 15.39 4.22
C LEU A 90 1.44 16.09 4.44
N VAL A 91 1.46 17.29 5.05
CA VAL A 91 0.27 18.13 5.22
C VAL A 91 0.37 19.29 4.24
N LEU A 92 -0.60 19.38 3.33
CA LEU A 92 -0.69 20.46 2.34
C LEU A 92 -1.82 21.40 2.76
N GLY A 93 -1.46 22.58 3.26
CA GLY A 93 -2.42 23.59 3.72
C GLY A 93 -2.90 24.50 2.58
N GLY A 94 -4.21 24.78 2.54
CA GLY A 94 -4.85 25.66 1.56
C GLY A 94 -5.56 24.88 0.43
N GLY A 95 -6.77 25.33 0.04
CA GLY A 95 -7.58 24.68 -0.99
C GLY A 95 -8.34 25.71 -1.83
N GLY A 96 -8.45 25.49 -3.14
CA GLY A 96 -9.09 26.42 -4.10
C GLY A 96 -8.33 26.45 -5.43
N ALA A 97 -8.33 27.61 -6.11
CA ALA A 97 -7.68 27.79 -7.43
C ALA A 97 -6.17 27.44 -7.46
N LYS A 98 -5.50 27.43 -6.30
CA LYS A 98 -4.07 27.09 -6.16
C LYS A 98 -3.80 25.61 -5.85
N GLY A 99 -4.84 24.76 -5.76
CA GLY A 99 -4.71 23.34 -5.42
C GLY A 99 -3.93 22.51 -6.44
N GLY A 100 -3.78 22.98 -7.69
CA GLY A 100 -2.95 22.34 -8.70
C GLY A 100 -1.46 22.26 -8.32
N ALA A 101 -0.96 23.19 -7.49
CA ALA A 101 0.42 23.18 -7.02
C ALA A 101 0.75 21.92 -6.18
N HIS A 102 -0.25 21.36 -5.49
CA HIS A 102 -0.08 20.13 -4.71
C HIS A 102 0.29 18.93 -5.58
N VAL A 103 -0.22 18.86 -6.81
CA VAL A 103 0.11 17.78 -7.76
C VAL A 103 1.58 17.84 -8.15
N GLY A 104 2.14 19.05 -8.33
CA GLY A 104 3.55 19.26 -8.63
C GLY A 104 4.48 18.74 -7.54
N ILE A 105 4.18 19.06 -6.28
CA ILE A 105 4.92 18.55 -5.10
C ILE A 105 4.85 17.01 -5.02
N ILE A 106 3.67 16.43 -5.23
CA ILE A 106 3.51 14.97 -5.20
C ILE A 106 4.37 14.31 -6.29
N ARG A 107 4.38 14.86 -7.50
CA ARG A 107 5.23 14.34 -8.59
C ARG A 107 6.72 14.51 -8.29
N ALA A 108 7.14 15.62 -7.69
CA ALA A 108 8.54 15.84 -7.31
C ALA A 108 9.03 14.75 -6.34
N PHE A 109 8.22 14.38 -5.34
CA PHE A 109 8.55 13.31 -4.39
C PHE A 109 8.49 11.89 -4.96
N GLN A 110 7.87 11.68 -6.13
CA GLN A 110 7.84 10.36 -6.77
C GLN A 110 9.12 10.06 -7.57
N VAL A 111 9.86 11.08 -7.98
CA VAL A 111 11.04 10.98 -8.87
C VAL A 111 12.36 11.18 -8.09
N SER A 112 12.27 11.62 -6.84
CA SER A 112 13.41 11.78 -5.91
C SER A 112 13.75 10.47 -5.22
#